data_AF-A0A7Y9KIT1-F1
#
_entry.id   AF-A0A7Y9KIT1-F1
#
_cell.length_a   1.000
_cell.length_b   1.000
_cell.length_c   1.000
_cell.angle_alpha   90.00
_cell.angle_beta   90.00
_cell.angle_gamma   90.00
#
_symmetry.space_group_name_H-M   'P 1'
#
loop_
_entity.id
_entity.type
_entity.pdbx_description
1 polymer ?
#
loop_
_entity_poly.entity_id
_entity_poly.type
_entity_poly.pdbx_seq_one_letter_code
_entity_poly.pdbx_strand_id
1 'polypeptide(L)'
;MNSYPAVPPAVPAPDTVPPYAAPAPPSPYQAPAPPGKQFIAAWLLSYFLGVFGVDRFYLGKVGTGLLKLFTFGGFGIWWLIDLILILAGAARDKDGRPLEGYDRHKKVAWIVTGAIVALGIIIGAVNGAIAASLSNDLSPADGTQISREEPPVEEPAPVDDREQVPGLIGLTVAEARAAVEDAGFVLAVPEGASDDWVVLTQTLSEGRQADPGTEIFVTAEAPEPVLTLAQKNAVRDAESYLEYSGFSRAGLIGQLEYEGYSKEDATFAVDFVEADWNAEAAESAQSYLDYSSFSRQGLYDQLAYEGFTPEQIEFALGAVGY
;
A
#
# COMPACT_ATOMS: atom_id res chain seq x y z
N MET A 1 44.25 19.34 90.12
CA MET A 1 43.04 19.45 89.28
C MET A 1 43.27 20.56 88.27
N ASN A 2 43.73 20.23 87.06
CA ASN A 2 43.80 21.16 85.94
C ASN A 2 42.93 20.58 84.82
N SER A 3 41.81 21.24 84.55
CA SER A 3 40.88 20.89 83.47
C SER A 3 41.43 21.42 82.15
N TYR A 4 41.69 20.53 81.20
CA TYR A 4 42.00 20.90 79.82
C TYR A 4 40.70 21.28 79.08
N PRO A 5 40.71 22.31 78.21
CA PRO A 5 39.56 22.62 77.38
C PRO A 5 39.36 21.58 76.27
N ALA A 6 38.10 21.36 75.91
CA ALA A 6 37.68 20.39 74.89
C ALA A 6 38.19 20.74 73.49
N VAL A 7 38.61 19.72 72.75
CA VAL A 7 39.04 19.80 71.34
C VAL A 7 37.80 20.02 70.44
N PRO A 8 37.81 20.98 69.49
CA PRO A 8 36.69 21.17 68.57
C PRO A 8 36.57 20.00 67.57
N PRO A 9 35.37 19.69 67.06
CA PRO A 9 35.18 18.60 66.10
C PRO A 9 35.93 18.86 64.78
N ALA A 10 36.52 17.81 64.23
CA ALA A 10 37.26 17.85 62.97
C ALA A 10 36.35 18.26 61.80
N VAL A 11 36.83 19.21 61.00
CA VAL A 11 36.20 19.62 59.73
C VAL A 11 36.31 18.44 58.75
N PRO A 12 35.23 18.01 58.07
CA PRO A 12 35.34 16.97 57.04
C PRO A 12 36.20 17.48 55.88
N ALA A 13 37.10 16.62 55.39
CA ALA A 13 37.96 16.93 54.24
C ALA A 13 37.11 17.21 52.99
N PRO A 14 37.53 18.11 52.09
CA PRO A 14 36.85 18.31 50.82
C PRO A 14 36.92 17.02 49.98
N ASP A 15 35.77 16.60 49.47
CA ASP A 15 35.67 15.47 48.55
C ASP A 15 36.67 15.65 47.40
N THR A 16 37.56 14.69 47.23
CA THR A 16 38.51 14.66 46.12
C THR A 16 37.72 14.50 44.82
N VAL A 17 37.64 15.58 44.03
CA VAL A 17 37.20 15.51 42.63
C VAL A 17 38.03 14.45 41.89
N PRO A 18 37.41 13.45 41.23
CA PRO A 18 38.15 12.47 40.46
C PRO A 18 38.92 13.18 39.32
N PRO A 19 40.14 12.71 38.98
CA PRO A 19 40.93 13.32 37.92
C PRO A 19 40.17 13.27 36.59
N TYR A 20 40.21 14.38 35.85
CA TYR A 20 39.62 14.52 34.52
C TYR A 20 40.14 13.40 33.61
N ALA A 21 39.32 12.39 33.33
CA ALA A 21 39.66 11.35 32.37
C ALA A 21 39.71 12.00 30.98
N ALA A 22 40.85 11.87 30.29
CA ALA A 22 40.96 12.35 28.92
C ALA A 22 39.87 11.70 28.06
N PRO A 23 39.20 12.45 27.16
CA PRO A 23 38.19 11.88 26.28
C PRO A 23 38.83 10.77 25.45
N ALA A 24 38.11 9.65 25.31
CA ALA A 24 38.55 8.53 24.48
C ALA A 24 38.85 9.03 23.05
N PRO A 25 39.86 8.48 22.37
CA PRO A 25 40.11 8.82 20.97
C PRO A 25 38.85 8.52 20.16
N PRO A 26 38.52 9.36 19.16
CA PRO A 26 37.37 9.12 18.30
C PRO A 26 37.50 7.74 17.67
N SER A 27 36.42 6.94 17.74
CA SER A 27 36.35 5.65 17.06
C SER A 27 36.79 5.80 15.60
N PRO A 28 37.60 4.87 15.06
CA PRO A 28 37.97 4.93 13.66
C PRO A 28 36.68 5.00 12.84
N TYR A 29 36.58 6.03 11.99
CA TYR A 29 35.40 6.31 11.18
C TYR A 29 35.06 5.06 10.36
N GLN A 30 34.03 4.33 10.78
CA GLN A 30 33.54 3.16 10.07
C GLN A 30 32.64 3.69 8.97
N ALA A 31 33.09 3.57 7.71
CA ALA A 31 32.31 4.04 6.57
C ALA A 31 30.89 3.43 6.65
N PRO A 32 29.83 4.23 6.42
CA PRO A 32 28.46 3.73 6.46
C PRO A 32 28.35 2.56 5.49
N ALA A 33 27.70 1.48 5.93
CA ALA A 33 27.48 0.32 5.08
C ALA A 33 26.71 0.75 3.82
N PRO A 34 27.06 0.23 2.64
CA PRO A 34 26.32 0.57 1.42
C PRO A 34 24.85 0.15 1.58
N PRO A 35 23.91 0.96 1.07
CA PRO A 35 22.48 0.70 1.19
C PRO A 35 22.13 -0.69 0.66
N GLY A 36 21.22 -1.37 1.36
CA GLY A 36 20.77 -2.70 1.01
C GLY A 36 20.01 -2.73 -0.32
N LYS A 37 19.71 -3.95 -0.76
CA LYS A 37 18.99 -4.17 -2.02
C LYS A 37 17.49 -4.06 -1.76
N GLN A 38 16.81 -3.31 -2.62
CA GLN A 38 15.39 -2.99 -2.45
C GLN A 38 14.52 -4.17 -2.87
N PHE A 39 13.52 -4.51 -2.05
CA PHE A 39 12.60 -5.61 -2.30
C PHE A 39 11.76 -5.40 -3.58
N ILE A 40 11.16 -4.21 -3.74
CA ILE A 40 10.33 -3.90 -4.91
C ILE A 40 11.15 -4.04 -6.20
N ALA A 41 12.37 -3.51 -6.22
CA ALA A 41 13.25 -3.61 -7.38
C ALA A 41 13.58 -5.07 -7.71
N ALA A 42 13.92 -5.89 -6.71
CA ALA A 42 14.18 -7.31 -6.91
C ALA A 42 12.95 -8.06 -7.41
N TRP A 43 11.77 -7.77 -6.86
CA TRP A 43 10.50 -8.37 -7.27
C TRP A 43 10.11 -8.02 -8.71
N LEU A 44 10.13 -6.74 -9.09
CA LEU A 44 9.82 -6.30 -10.45
C LEU A 44 10.82 -6.84 -11.48
N LEU A 45 12.12 -6.82 -11.16
CA LEU A 45 13.14 -7.39 -12.03
C LEU A 45 12.96 -8.90 -12.19
N SER A 46 12.58 -9.61 -11.14
CA SER A 46 12.26 -11.04 -11.22
C SER A 46 11.01 -11.29 -12.05
N TYR A 47 9.98 -10.45 -11.92
CA TYR A 47 8.73 -10.63 -12.65
C TYR A 47 8.91 -10.41 -14.16
N PHE A 48 9.46 -9.26 -14.57
CA PHE A 48 9.56 -8.87 -15.98
C PHE A 48 10.81 -9.43 -16.68
N LEU A 49 11.95 -9.47 -15.98
CA LEU A 49 13.25 -9.82 -16.57
C LEU A 49 13.84 -11.11 -15.96
N GLY A 50 13.09 -11.83 -15.13
CA GLY A 50 13.64 -12.97 -14.42
C GLY A 50 13.91 -14.17 -15.32
N VAL A 51 13.28 -14.31 -16.48
CA VAL A 51 13.65 -15.37 -17.47
C VAL A 51 15.10 -15.19 -17.94
N PHE A 52 15.60 -13.96 -17.96
CA PHE A 52 17.00 -13.63 -18.29
C PHE A 52 17.92 -13.62 -17.06
N GLY A 53 17.39 -13.83 -15.85
CA GLY A 53 18.15 -13.87 -14.60
C GLY A 53 18.65 -12.53 -14.08
N VAL A 54 18.04 -11.41 -14.52
CA VAL A 54 18.40 -10.05 -14.09
C VAL A 54 18.18 -9.82 -12.60
N ASP A 55 17.20 -10.50 -12.01
CA ASP A 55 16.97 -10.56 -10.57
C ASP A 55 18.21 -11.04 -9.80
N ARG A 56 18.88 -12.09 -10.29
CA ARG A 56 20.08 -12.65 -9.64
C ARG A 56 21.31 -11.79 -9.84
N PHE A 57 21.42 -11.07 -10.96
CA PHE A 57 22.46 -10.06 -11.16
C PHE A 57 22.28 -8.88 -10.20
N TYR A 58 21.03 -8.43 -9.97
CA TYR A 58 20.71 -7.38 -9.00
C TYR A 58 21.08 -7.77 -7.56
N LEU A 59 20.84 -9.04 -7.19
CA LEU A 59 21.25 -9.59 -5.89
C LEU A 59 22.77 -9.83 -5.75
N GLY A 60 23.56 -9.54 -6.79
CA GLY A 60 25.01 -9.75 -6.81
C GLY A 60 25.44 -11.21 -7.04
N LYS A 61 24.49 -12.10 -7.38
CA LYS A 61 24.72 -13.54 -7.62
C LYS A 61 24.98 -13.83 -9.09
N VAL A 62 26.02 -13.19 -9.62
CA VAL A 62 26.37 -13.18 -11.06
C VAL A 62 26.52 -14.58 -11.65
N GLY A 63 27.13 -15.53 -10.90
CA GLY A 63 27.30 -16.91 -11.36
C GLY A 63 25.98 -17.63 -11.64
N THR A 64 25.02 -17.53 -10.72
CA THR A 64 23.70 -18.14 -10.91
C THR A 64 22.82 -17.39 -11.91
N GLY A 65 23.05 -16.09 -12.11
CA GLY A 65 22.41 -15.29 -13.16
C GLY A 65 22.85 -15.72 -14.56
N LEU A 66 24.16 -15.92 -14.78
CA LEU A 66 24.71 -16.46 -16.02
C LEU A 66 24.19 -17.86 -16.32
N LEU A 67 24.14 -18.75 -15.32
CA LEU A 67 23.59 -20.09 -15.48
C LEU A 67 22.12 -20.06 -15.93
N LYS A 68 21.32 -19.16 -15.34
CA LYS A 68 19.91 -18.94 -15.70
C LYS A 68 19.78 -18.40 -17.13
N LEU A 69 20.67 -17.49 -17.55
CA LEU A 69 20.70 -16.95 -18.90
C LEU A 69 21.03 -18.02 -19.96
N PHE A 70 22.06 -18.85 -19.73
CA PHE A 70 22.44 -19.92 -20.66
C PHE A 70 21.42 -21.07 -20.72
N THR A 71 20.63 -21.26 -19.66
CA THR A 71 19.55 -22.24 -19.62
C THR A 71 18.20 -21.67 -20.09
N PHE A 72 18.16 -20.44 -20.63
CA PHE A 72 16.92 -19.72 -20.98
C PHE A 72 15.89 -19.74 -19.85
N GLY A 73 16.33 -19.43 -18.64
CA GLY A 73 15.49 -19.44 -17.45
C GLY A 73 15.04 -20.83 -17.01
N GLY A 74 15.69 -21.91 -17.49
CA GLY A 74 15.40 -23.30 -17.12
C GLY A 74 13.96 -23.71 -17.44
N PHE A 75 13.45 -23.31 -18.62
CA PHE A 75 12.04 -23.49 -19.03
C PHE A 75 11.03 -22.79 -18.10
N GLY A 76 11.41 -21.65 -17.52
CA GLY A 76 10.55 -20.87 -16.62
C GLY A 76 10.48 -21.40 -15.19
N ILE A 77 10.98 -22.60 -14.90
CA ILE A 77 10.98 -23.17 -13.55
C ILE A 77 11.92 -22.38 -12.64
N TRP A 78 13.10 -22.00 -13.12
CA TRP A 78 14.03 -21.17 -12.35
C TRP A 78 13.49 -19.76 -12.10
N TRP A 79 12.78 -19.21 -13.09
CA TRP A 79 12.07 -17.94 -12.95
C TRP A 79 11.02 -18.01 -11.84
N LEU A 80 10.19 -19.05 -11.83
CA LEU A 80 9.14 -19.23 -10.83
C LEU A 80 9.70 -19.42 -9.42
N ILE A 81 10.74 -20.23 -9.26
CA ILE A 81 11.40 -20.44 -7.97
C ILE A 81 11.95 -19.12 -7.43
N ASP A 82 12.63 -18.33 -8.26
CA ASP A 82 13.16 -17.03 -7.84
C ASP A 82 12.06 -16.04 -7.46
N LEU A 83 10.99 -15.98 -8.25
CA LEU A 83 9.83 -15.13 -7.96
C LEU A 83 9.20 -15.51 -6.62
N ILE A 84 8.99 -16.79 -6.35
CA ILE A 84 8.43 -17.28 -5.06
C ILE A 84 9.39 -16.98 -3.91
N LEU A 85 10.70 -17.20 -4.06
CA LEU A 85 11.69 -16.91 -3.01
C LEU A 85 11.74 -15.42 -2.66
N ILE A 86 11.59 -14.54 -3.65
CA ILE A 86 11.50 -13.10 -3.43
C ILE A 86 10.17 -12.76 -2.73
N LEU A 87 9.03 -13.21 -3.26
CA LEU A 87 7.70 -12.97 -2.66
C LEU A 87 7.57 -13.50 -1.22
N ALA A 88 8.24 -14.60 -0.90
CA ALA A 88 8.25 -15.21 0.43
C ALA A 88 9.26 -14.56 1.39
N GLY A 89 10.07 -13.59 0.93
CA GLY A 89 11.08 -12.93 1.75
C GLY A 89 12.30 -13.80 2.08
N ALA A 90 12.40 -14.97 1.46
CA ALA A 90 13.53 -15.90 1.61
C ALA A 90 14.75 -15.50 0.76
N ALA A 91 14.56 -14.57 -0.19
CA ALA A 91 15.65 -14.02 -0.98
C ALA A 91 16.65 -13.24 -0.11
N ARG A 92 17.93 -13.41 -0.45
CA ARG A 92 19.07 -12.75 0.20
C ARG A 92 20.02 -12.21 -0.86
N ASP A 93 20.67 -11.08 -0.56
CA ASP A 93 21.74 -10.54 -1.39
C ASP A 93 23.03 -11.40 -1.29
N LYS A 94 24.09 -11.00 -2.01
CA LYS A 94 25.40 -11.68 -1.95
C LYS A 94 26.05 -11.68 -0.57
N ASP A 95 25.65 -10.75 0.30
CA ASP A 95 26.19 -10.55 1.65
C ASP A 95 25.32 -11.26 2.71
N GLY A 96 24.28 -11.99 2.29
CA GLY A 96 23.36 -12.70 3.18
C GLY A 96 22.32 -11.81 3.86
N ARG A 97 22.18 -10.55 3.43
CA ARG A 97 21.22 -9.59 4.00
C ARG A 97 19.82 -9.79 3.41
N PRO A 98 18.75 -9.58 4.21
CA PRO A 98 17.39 -9.52 3.69
C PRO A 98 17.20 -8.31 2.76
N LEU A 99 16.14 -8.35 1.96
CA LEU A 99 15.76 -7.24 1.09
C LEU A 99 15.07 -6.14 1.91
N GLU A 100 15.53 -4.91 1.75
CA GLU A 100 14.94 -3.74 2.42
C GLU A 100 13.52 -3.49 1.91
N GLY A 101 12.62 -3.06 2.80
CA GLY A 101 11.22 -2.76 2.47
C GLY A 101 10.31 -3.99 2.26
N TYR A 102 10.78 -5.21 2.52
CA TYR A 102 9.95 -6.42 2.38
C TYR A 102 8.66 -6.36 3.22
N ASP A 103 8.77 -6.02 4.51
CA ASP A 103 7.61 -6.02 5.40
C ASP A 103 6.54 -4.99 5.03
N ARG A 104 6.97 -3.84 4.49
CA ARG A 104 6.09 -2.78 4.00
C ARG A 104 5.33 -3.21 2.74
N HIS A 105 6.00 -3.90 1.82
CA HIS A 105 5.47 -4.13 0.47
C HIS A 105 5.03 -5.56 0.16
N LYS A 106 5.22 -6.52 1.08
CA LYS A 106 4.83 -7.92 0.86
C LYS A 106 3.35 -8.06 0.48
N LYS A 107 2.44 -7.39 1.19
CA LYS A 107 0.99 -7.47 0.94
C LYS A 107 0.67 -6.99 -0.49
N VAL A 108 1.22 -5.84 -0.86
CA VAL A 108 1.05 -5.24 -2.20
C VAL A 108 1.62 -6.15 -3.28
N ALA A 109 2.84 -6.68 -3.09
CA ALA A 109 3.48 -7.56 -4.06
C ALA A 109 2.66 -8.85 -4.30
N TRP A 110 2.07 -9.44 -3.25
CA TRP A 110 1.19 -10.60 -3.37
C TRP A 110 -0.12 -10.26 -4.10
N ILE A 111 -0.76 -9.15 -3.76
CA ILE A 111 -2.01 -8.69 -4.41
C ILE A 111 -1.78 -8.42 -5.90
N VAL A 112 -0.74 -7.64 -6.24
CA VAL A 112 -0.44 -7.27 -7.63
C VAL A 112 -0.05 -8.51 -8.45
N THR A 113 0.81 -9.39 -7.92
CA THR A 113 1.17 -10.63 -8.62
C THR A 113 -0.06 -11.51 -8.86
N GLY A 114 -0.95 -11.64 -7.85
CA GLY A 114 -2.20 -12.39 -7.98
C GLY A 114 -3.15 -11.79 -9.02
N ALA A 115 -3.33 -10.46 -9.01
CA ALA A 115 -4.18 -9.75 -9.97
C ALA A 115 -3.70 -9.94 -11.42
N ILE A 116 -2.38 -9.85 -11.66
CA ILE A 116 -1.83 -10.04 -13.02
C ILE A 116 -2.00 -11.49 -13.49
N VAL A 117 -1.79 -12.48 -12.62
CA VAL A 117 -2.02 -13.90 -12.96
C VAL A 117 -3.49 -14.16 -13.28
N ALA A 118 -4.41 -13.64 -12.46
CA ALA A 118 -5.85 -13.77 -12.70
C ALA A 118 -6.27 -13.12 -14.03
N LEU A 119 -5.77 -11.91 -14.31
CA LEU A 119 -6.00 -11.23 -15.59
C LEU A 119 -5.45 -12.04 -16.77
N GLY A 120 -4.26 -12.62 -16.64
CA GLY A 120 -3.67 -13.49 -17.66
C GLY A 120 -4.51 -14.73 -17.96
N ILE A 121 -5.12 -15.35 -16.94
CA ILE A 121 -6.01 -16.51 -17.11
C ILE A 121 -7.29 -16.10 -17.86
N ILE A 122 -7.88 -14.95 -17.51
CA ILE A 122 -9.07 -14.42 -18.17
C ILE A 122 -8.78 -14.14 -19.66
N ILE A 123 -7.68 -13.43 -19.95
CA ILE A 123 -7.26 -13.13 -21.33
C ILE A 123 -6.99 -14.43 -22.10
N GLY A 124 -6.36 -15.42 -21.48
CA GLY A 124 -6.12 -16.73 -22.09
C GLY A 124 -7.41 -17.46 -22.45
N ALA A 125 -8.40 -17.46 -21.55
CA ALA A 125 -9.70 -18.08 -21.79
C ALA A 125 -10.47 -17.41 -22.94
N VAL A 126 -10.45 -16.08 -23.00
CA VAL A 126 -11.08 -15.30 -24.10
C VAL A 126 -10.40 -15.60 -25.44
N ASN A 127 -9.07 -15.57 -25.50
CA ASN A 127 -8.33 -15.88 -26.73
C ASN A 127 -8.52 -17.34 -27.17
N GLY A 128 -8.63 -18.29 -26.24
CA GLY A 128 -8.93 -19.68 -26.53
C GLY A 128 -10.34 -19.88 -27.11
N ALA A 129 -11.34 -19.17 -26.59
CA ALA A 129 -12.70 -19.20 -27.11
C ALA A 129 -12.81 -18.61 -28.52
N ILE A 130 -12.08 -17.53 -28.81
CA ILE A 130 -12.01 -16.91 -30.15
C ILE A 130 -11.28 -17.83 -31.15
N ALA A 131 -10.21 -18.51 -30.73
CA ALA A 131 -9.53 -19.48 -31.59
C ALA A 131 -10.42 -20.70 -31.92
N ALA A 132 -11.20 -21.16 -30.95
CA ALA A 132 -12.14 -22.28 -31.13
C ALA A 132 -13.30 -21.93 -32.07
N SER A 133 -13.82 -20.70 -32.01
CA SER A 133 -14.89 -20.23 -32.91
C SER A 133 -14.40 -20.09 -34.36
N LEU A 134 -13.16 -19.63 -34.58
CA LEU A 134 -12.56 -19.53 -35.91
C LEU A 134 -12.27 -20.89 -36.56
N SER A 135 -11.98 -21.94 -35.77
CA SER A 135 -11.78 -23.30 -36.29
C SER A 135 -13.06 -24.01 -36.72
N ASN A 136 -14.24 -23.53 -36.29
CA ASN A 136 -15.52 -24.17 -36.56
C ASN A 136 -16.16 -23.73 -37.91
N ASP A 137 -15.57 -22.75 -38.60
CA ASP A 137 -16.12 -22.15 -39.82
C ASP A 137 -15.56 -22.78 -41.14
N LEU A 138 -14.81 -23.87 -41.03
CA LEU A 138 -14.23 -24.60 -42.16
C LEU A 138 -14.69 -26.07 -42.18
N SER A 139 -15.98 -26.29 -42.41
CA SER A 139 -16.47 -27.59 -42.90
C SER A 139 -17.15 -27.39 -44.26
N PRO A 140 -16.88 -28.22 -45.28
CA PRO A 140 -17.30 -27.94 -46.65
C PRO A 140 -18.80 -28.17 -46.81
N ALA A 141 -19.43 -27.22 -47.50
CA ALA A 141 -20.83 -27.28 -47.92
C ALA A 141 -21.10 -28.53 -48.76
N ASP A 142 -22.12 -29.29 -48.37
CA ASP A 142 -22.73 -30.32 -49.21
C ASP A 142 -24.20 -29.99 -49.46
N GLY A 143 -24.53 -29.91 -50.75
CA GLY A 143 -25.74 -30.54 -51.30
C GLY A 143 -27.10 -29.89 -51.01
N THR A 144 -27.54 -29.09 -51.99
CA THR A 144 -28.94 -28.75 -52.33
C THR A 144 -29.97 -29.84 -52.02
N GLN A 145 -31.13 -29.46 -51.46
CA GLN A 145 -32.44 -29.92 -51.94
C GLN A 145 -33.58 -28.95 -51.56
N ILE A 146 -34.34 -28.54 -52.58
CA ILE A 146 -35.57 -27.76 -52.47
C ILE A 146 -36.72 -28.73 -52.18
N SER A 147 -37.39 -28.56 -51.04
CA SER A 147 -38.74 -29.07 -50.80
C SER A 147 -39.61 -27.97 -50.22
N ARG A 148 -40.78 -27.81 -50.85
CA ARG A 148 -41.86 -26.89 -50.53
C ARG A 148 -42.56 -27.36 -49.24
N GLU A 149 -42.68 -26.47 -48.26
CA GLU A 149 -43.52 -26.66 -47.08
C GLU A 149 -44.36 -25.40 -46.86
N GLU A 150 -45.67 -25.60 -46.65
CA GLU A 150 -46.70 -24.58 -46.44
C GLU A 150 -46.45 -23.76 -45.16
N PRO A 151 -46.94 -22.51 -45.06
CA PRO A 151 -46.65 -21.67 -43.90
C PRO A 151 -47.44 -22.15 -42.69
N PRO A 152 -46.83 -22.35 -41.52
CA PRO A 152 -47.56 -22.47 -40.27
C PRO A 152 -47.97 -21.08 -39.79
N VAL A 153 -49.18 -21.03 -39.23
CA VAL A 153 -49.83 -19.88 -38.61
C VAL A 153 -48.97 -19.32 -37.49
N GLU A 154 -48.67 -18.02 -37.55
CA GLU A 154 -48.07 -17.24 -36.45
C GLU A 154 -49.03 -17.25 -35.25
N GLU A 155 -48.64 -17.97 -34.21
CA GLU A 155 -49.10 -17.73 -32.84
C GLU A 155 -48.29 -16.54 -32.30
N PRO A 156 -48.91 -15.42 -31.88
CA PRO A 156 -48.14 -14.26 -31.43
C PRO A 156 -47.37 -14.62 -30.15
N ALA A 157 -46.06 -14.38 -30.16
CA ALA A 157 -45.23 -14.45 -28.96
C ALA A 157 -45.85 -13.56 -27.86
N PRO A 158 -45.84 -13.98 -26.58
CA PRO A 158 -46.30 -13.13 -25.50
C PRO A 158 -45.48 -11.84 -25.50
N VAL A 159 -46.18 -10.71 -25.40
CA VAL A 159 -45.56 -9.40 -25.27
C VAL A 159 -44.75 -9.42 -23.97
N ASP A 160 -43.42 -9.43 -24.10
CA ASP A 160 -42.51 -9.39 -22.96
C ASP A 160 -42.43 -7.93 -22.50
N ASP A 161 -43.27 -7.55 -21.54
CA ASP A 161 -43.34 -6.18 -20.99
C ASP A 161 -42.14 -5.83 -20.07
N ARG A 162 -41.09 -6.66 -20.06
CA ARG A 162 -39.88 -6.46 -19.26
C ARG A 162 -38.97 -5.42 -19.90
N GLU A 163 -38.42 -4.53 -19.08
CA GLU A 163 -37.49 -3.50 -19.52
C GLU A 163 -36.05 -3.97 -19.39
N GLN A 164 -35.15 -3.40 -20.20
CA GLN A 164 -33.73 -3.73 -20.19
C GLN A 164 -33.00 -2.88 -19.16
N VAL A 165 -32.29 -3.55 -18.25
CA VAL A 165 -31.49 -2.88 -17.22
C VAL A 165 -30.38 -2.03 -17.87
N PRO A 166 -30.27 -0.72 -17.55
CA PRO A 166 -29.23 0.15 -18.07
C PRO A 166 -27.83 -0.17 -17.48
N GLY A 167 -26.78 0.25 -18.20
CA GLY A 167 -25.39 0.20 -17.72
C GLY A 167 -25.08 1.44 -16.89
N LEU A 168 -24.79 1.26 -15.60
CA LEU A 168 -24.60 2.34 -14.62
C LEU A 168 -23.14 2.52 -14.20
N ILE A 169 -22.29 1.50 -14.42
CA ILE A 169 -20.88 1.53 -14.00
C ILE A 169 -20.15 2.67 -14.71
N GLY A 170 -19.47 3.52 -13.93
CA GLY A 170 -18.72 4.67 -14.42
C GLY A 170 -19.54 5.97 -14.53
N LEU A 171 -20.86 5.91 -14.33
CA LEU A 171 -21.71 7.11 -14.23
C LEU A 171 -21.59 7.72 -12.83
N THR A 172 -21.84 9.02 -12.72
CA THR A 172 -22.12 9.65 -11.43
C THR A 172 -23.43 9.10 -10.86
N VAL A 173 -23.62 9.15 -9.53
CA VAL A 173 -24.88 8.76 -8.89
C VAL A 173 -26.06 9.56 -9.46
N ALA A 174 -25.87 10.84 -9.79
CA ALA A 174 -26.88 11.65 -10.47
C ALA A 174 -27.26 11.10 -11.85
N GLU A 175 -26.26 10.80 -12.69
CA GLU A 175 -26.48 10.24 -14.03
C GLU A 175 -27.09 8.84 -13.99
N ALA A 176 -26.61 8.00 -13.06
CA ALA A 176 -27.16 6.67 -12.85
C ALA A 176 -28.63 6.74 -12.41
N ARG A 177 -28.98 7.70 -11.54
CA ARG A 177 -30.38 7.89 -11.11
C ARG A 177 -31.28 8.26 -12.27
N ALA A 178 -30.83 9.19 -13.12
CA ALA A 178 -31.56 9.57 -14.33
C ALA A 178 -31.72 8.40 -15.31
N ALA A 179 -30.65 7.62 -15.56
CA ALA A 179 -30.68 6.48 -16.46
C ALA A 179 -31.63 5.36 -15.98
N VAL A 180 -31.70 5.14 -14.67
CA VAL A 180 -32.59 4.16 -14.04
C VAL A 180 -34.04 4.63 -14.06
N GLU A 181 -34.30 5.92 -13.83
CA GLU A 181 -35.65 6.51 -13.91
C GLU A 181 -36.21 6.47 -15.34
N ASP A 182 -35.39 6.80 -16.35
CA ASP A 182 -35.76 6.75 -17.78
C ASP A 182 -36.08 5.32 -18.25
N ALA A 183 -35.44 4.32 -17.63
CA ALA A 183 -35.65 2.89 -17.90
C ALA A 183 -36.65 2.23 -16.94
N GLY A 184 -37.46 3.02 -16.22
CA GLY A 184 -38.54 2.50 -15.40
C GLY A 184 -38.10 1.72 -14.17
N PHE A 185 -36.86 1.85 -13.70
CA PHE A 185 -36.30 1.17 -12.54
C PHE A 185 -36.14 2.12 -11.33
N VAL A 186 -35.73 1.59 -10.17
CA VAL A 186 -35.45 2.38 -8.96
C VAL A 186 -33.98 2.22 -8.56
N LEU A 187 -33.27 3.33 -8.33
CA LEU A 187 -31.85 3.28 -7.95
C LEU A 187 -31.73 3.23 -6.41
N ALA A 188 -31.08 2.18 -5.90
CA ALA A 188 -30.71 2.08 -4.50
C ALA A 188 -29.20 2.35 -4.34
N VAL A 189 -28.85 3.44 -3.65
CA VAL A 189 -27.47 3.88 -3.38
C VAL A 189 -27.09 3.66 -1.90
N PRO A 190 -25.80 3.49 -1.57
CA PRO A 190 -25.37 3.37 -0.19
C PRO A 190 -25.67 4.65 0.60
N GLU A 191 -25.95 4.49 1.89
CA GLU A 191 -26.24 5.61 2.78
C GLU A 191 -25.04 6.56 2.83
N GLY A 192 -25.29 7.87 2.62
CA GLY A 192 -24.24 8.89 2.58
C GLY A 192 -23.58 9.09 1.21
N ALA A 193 -23.98 8.35 0.17
CA ALA A 193 -23.51 8.61 -1.19
C ALA A 193 -23.96 10.00 -1.67
N SER A 194 -23.00 10.77 -2.20
CA SER A 194 -23.26 12.05 -2.85
C SER A 194 -23.51 11.85 -4.35
N ASP A 195 -24.21 12.80 -4.97
CA ASP A 195 -24.63 12.74 -6.37
C ASP A 195 -23.45 12.74 -7.37
N ASP A 196 -22.27 13.20 -6.95
CA ASP A 196 -21.01 13.24 -7.71
C ASP A 196 -20.16 11.97 -7.58
N TRP A 197 -20.57 11.02 -6.72
CA TRP A 197 -19.86 9.75 -6.56
C TRP A 197 -20.01 8.88 -7.81
N VAL A 198 -18.98 8.10 -8.12
CA VAL A 198 -18.94 7.26 -9.31
C VAL A 198 -19.41 5.85 -8.97
N VAL A 199 -20.37 5.33 -9.73
CA VAL A 199 -20.87 3.95 -9.58
C VAL A 199 -19.79 2.95 -9.98
N LEU A 200 -19.43 2.06 -9.05
CA LEU A 200 -18.42 1.02 -9.24
C LEU A 200 -19.04 -0.33 -9.63
N THR A 201 -20.18 -0.66 -9.06
CA THR A 201 -20.87 -1.94 -9.31
C THR A 201 -22.36 -1.74 -9.35
N GLN A 202 -23.04 -2.64 -10.05
CA GLN A 202 -24.49 -2.78 -10.07
C GLN A 202 -24.86 -4.25 -9.84
N THR A 203 -25.93 -4.47 -9.08
CA THR A 203 -26.43 -5.83 -8.76
C THR A 203 -27.11 -6.51 -9.95
N LEU A 204 -27.78 -5.74 -10.80
CA LEU A 204 -28.41 -6.22 -12.02
C LEU A 204 -27.52 -5.88 -13.20
N SER A 205 -27.01 -6.89 -13.91
CA SER A 205 -26.13 -6.70 -15.06
C SER A 205 -26.87 -6.00 -16.21
N GLU A 206 -26.15 -5.10 -16.90
CA GLU A 206 -26.63 -4.41 -18.09
C GLU A 206 -27.24 -5.37 -19.12
N GLY A 207 -28.34 -4.95 -19.75
CA GLY A 207 -29.05 -5.72 -20.78
C GLY A 207 -29.88 -6.89 -20.25
N ARG A 208 -29.90 -7.14 -18.93
CA ARG A 208 -30.81 -8.11 -18.32
C ARG A 208 -32.24 -7.58 -18.40
N GLN A 209 -33.19 -8.45 -18.75
CA GLN A 209 -34.62 -8.12 -18.66
C GLN A 209 -35.11 -8.21 -17.22
N ALA A 210 -35.76 -7.16 -16.74
CA ALA A 210 -36.35 -7.08 -15.40
C ALA A 210 -37.70 -6.35 -15.45
N ASP A 211 -38.54 -6.60 -14.45
CA ASP A 211 -39.84 -5.96 -14.36
C ASP A 211 -39.66 -4.46 -14.02
N PRO A 212 -40.46 -3.56 -14.60
CA PRO A 212 -40.47 -2.15 -14.21
C PRO A 212 -40.66 -1.98 -12.70
N GLY A 213 -39.93 -1.04 -12.12
CA GLY A 213 -39.90 -0.78 -10.68
C GLY A 213 -38.93 -1.67 -9.88
N THR A 214 -38.19 -2.57 -10.54
CA THR A 214 -37.15 -3.36 -9.86
C THR A 214 -36.06 -2.43 -9.31
N GLU A 215 -35.67 -2.65 -8.05
CA GLU A 215 -34.57 -1.92 -7.42
C GLU A 215 -33.21 -2.42 -7.93
N ILE A 216 -32.40 -1.50 -8.45
CA ILE A 216 -31.01 -1.73 -8.82
C ILE A 216 -30.13 -1.16 -7.71
N PHE A 217 -29.53 -2.05 -6.91
CA PHE A 217 -28.52 -1.67 -5.94
C PHE A 217 -27.19 -1.41 -6.63
N VAL A 218 -26.58 -0.28 -6.33
CA VAL A 218 -25.25 0.10 -6.79
C VAL A 218 -24.32 0.35 -5.62
N THR A 219 -23.02 0.19 -5.84
CA THR A 219 -21.98 0.75 -4.96
C THR A 219 -21.36 1.96 -5.64
N ALA A 220 -21.08 3.03 -4.91
CA ALA A 220 -20.43 4.21 -5.44
C ALA A 220 -19.32 4.69 -4.49
N GLU A 221 -18.32 5.39 -5.03
CA GLU A 221 -17.20 5.95 -4.28
C GLU A 221 -17.02 7.42 -4.63
N ALA A 222 -16.54 8.20 -3.66
CA ALA A 222 -16.19 9.60 -3.89
C ALA A 222 -15.12 9.71 -4.97
N PRO A 223 -15.20 10.69 -5.88
CA PRO A 223 -14.14 10.93 -6.84
C PRO A 223 -12.83 11.23 -6.10
N GLU A 224 -11.71 10.65 -6.55
CA GLU A 224 -10.39 10.96 -5.97
C GLU A 224 -10.16 12.48 -6.01
N PRO A 225 -9.71 13.10 -4.90
CA PRO A 225 -9.50 14.53 -4.87
C PRO A 225 -8.40 14.91 -5.86
N VAL A 226 -8.71 15.79 -6.81
CA VAL A 226 -7.71 16.32 -7.75
C VAL A 226 -6.81 17.29 -6.99
N LEU A 227 -5.66 16.77 -6.54
CA LEU A 227 -4.70 17.53 -5.73
C LEU A 227 -4.06 18.68 -6.52
N THR A 228 -3.93 19.84 -5.88
CA THR A 228 -3.08 20.93 -6.39
C THR A 228 -1.60 20.51 -6.40
N LEU A 229 -0.76 21.19 -7.17
CA LEU A 229 0.69 20.91 -7.14
C LEU A 229 1.29 21.12 -5.75
N ALA A 230 0.82 22.14 -5.01
CA ALA A 230 1.26 22.41 -3.64
C ALA A 230 0.92 21.25 -2.71
N GLN A 231 -0.33 20.76 -2.77
CA GLN A 231 -0.77 19.60 -1.99
C GLN A 231 0.02 18.33 -2.34
N LYS A 232 0.27 18.07 -3.64
CA LYS A 232 1.08 16.91 -4.06
C LYS A 232 2.51 16.96 -3.51
N ASN A 233 3.13 18.13 -3.54
CA ASN A 233 4.48 18.30 -3.00
C ASN A 233 4.48 18.16 -1.47
N ALA A 234 3.52 18.79 -0.78
CA ALA A 234 3.38 18.68 0.66
C ALA A 234 3.13 17.22 1.13
N VAL A 235 2.29 16.46 0.42
CA VAL A 235 2.06 15.02 0.70
C VAL A 235 3.36 14.24 0.55
N ARG A 236 4.10 14.46 -0.55
CA ARG A 236 5.37 13.76 -0.80
C ARG A 236 6.42 14.07 0.28
N ASP A 237 6.48 15.32 0.73
CA ASP A 237 7.41 15.72 1.79
C ASP A 237 6.97 15.12 3.14
N ALA A 238 5.66 15.13 3.44
CA ALA A 238 5.09 14.48 4.63
C ALA A 238 5.44 12.99 4.69
N GLU A 239 5.21 12.24 3.60
CA GLU A 239 5.59 10.83 3.48
C GLU A 239 7.09 10.62 3.67
N SER A 240 7.91 11.52 3.11
CA SER A 240 9.37 11.45 3.25
C SER A 240 9.78 11.64 4.71
N TYR A 241 9.20 12.59 5.44
CA TYR A 241 9.49 12.80 6.86
C TYR A 241 9.16 11.59 7.73
N LEU A 242 7.97 11.03 7.54
CA LEU A 242 7.50 9.83 8.26
C LEU A 242 8.35 8.58 7.93
N GLU A 243 9.08 8.58 6.81
CA GLU A 243 10.01 7.49 6.51
C GLU A 243 11.32 7.53 7.33
N TYR A 244 11.74 8.71 7.79
CA TYR A 244 13.03 8.89 8.48
C TYR A 244 12.92 9.04 9.99
N SER A 245 11.79 9.51 10.50
CA SER A 245 11.58 9.71 11.93
C SER A 245 10.11 9.76 12.28
N GLY A 246 9.76 9.24 13.47
CA GLY A 246 8.43 9.42 14.03
C GLY A 246 8.09 10.90 14.27
N PHE A 247 6.92 11.31 13.81
CA PHE A 247 6.38 12.66 14.03
C PHE A 247 5.00 12.63 14.67
N SER A 248 4.72 13.61 15.53
CA SER A 248 3.32 13.90 15.89
C SER A 248 2.61 14.55 14.70
N ARG A 249 1.29 14.38 14.61
CA ARG A 249 0.47 15.07 13.59
C ARG A 249 0.73 16.59 13.60
N ALA A 250 0.76 17.19 14.79
CA ALA A 250 0.99 18.62 14.94
C ALA A 250 2.43 19.02 14.56
N GLY A 251 3.41 18.20 14.93
CA GLY A 251 4.82 18.41 14.61
C GLY A 251 5.08 18.36 13.11
N LEU A 252 4.48 17.39 12.40
CA LEU A 252 4.63 17.28 10.95
C LEU A 252 3.98 18.44 10.21
N ILE A 253 2.80 18.90 10.65
CA ILE A 253 2.17 20.12 10.11
C ILE A 253 3.12 21.31 10.30
N GLY A 254 3.66 21.49 11.50
CA GLY A 254 4.61 22.57 11.80
C GLY A 254 5.90 22.49 10.97
N GLN A 255 6.38 21.27 10.69
CA GLN A 255 7.54 21.05 9.83
C GLN A 255 7.28 21.50 8.39
N LEU A 256 6.12 21.14 7.82
CA LEU A 256 5.74 21.58 6.47
C LEU A 256 5.48 23.10 6.41
N GLU A 257 4.88 23.69 7.44
CA GLU A 257 4.74 25.16 7.54
C GLU A 257 6.12 25.84 7.57
N TYR A 258 7.10 25.26 8.26
CA TYR A 258 8.48 25.76 8.29
C TYR A 258 9.16 25.69 6.92
N GLU A 259 8.83 24.69 6.10
CA GLU A 259 9.30 24.58 4.71
C GLU A 259 8.63 25.57 3.74
N GLY A 260 7.58 26.25 4.20
CA GLY A 260 6.90 27.31 3.45
C GLY A 260 5.59 26.89 2.80
N TYR A 261 5.07 25.70 3.13
CA TYR A 261 3.71 25.33 2.75
C TYR A 261 2.69 26.20 3.49
N SER A 262 1.54 26.44 2.85
CA SER A 262 0.41 27.06 3.55
C SER A 262 -0.08 26.12 4.65
N LYS A 263 -0.67 26.67 5.72
CA LYS A 263 -1.25 25.87 6.80
C LYS A 263 -2.31 24.91 6.27
N GLU A 264 -3.08 25.36 5.28
CA GLU A 264 -4.11 24.58 4.61
C GLU A 264 -3.50 23.38 3.85
N ASP A 265 -2.46 23.60 3.05
CA ASP A 265 -1.79 22.53 2.29
C ASP A 265 -1.03 21.55 3.21
N ALA A 266 -0.39 22.06 4.27
CA ALA A 266 0.30 21.24 5.26
C ALA A 266 -0.68 20.36 6.04
N THR A 267 -1.80 20.92 6.52
CA THR A 267 -2.84 20.16 7.21
C THR A 267 -3.45 19.11 6.28
N PHE A 268 -3.75 19.50 5.03
CA PHE A 268 -4.26 18.58 4.02
C PHE A 268 -3.29 17.41 3.80
N ALA A 269 -2.00 17.69 3.62
CA ALA A 269 -1.00 16.66 3.35
C ALA A 269 -0.89 15.65 4.49
N VAL A 270 -0.83 16.14 5.74
CA VAL A 270 -0.71 15.30 6.93
C VAL A 270 -1.97 14.45 7.16
N ASP A 271 -3.16 14.96 6.84
CA ASP A 271 -4.38 14.17 6.93
C ASP A 271 -4.51 13.18 5.76
N PHE A 272 -3.97 13.51 4.59
CA PHE A 272 -4.01 12.67 3.39
C PHE A 272 -3.08 11.44 3.47
N VAL A 273 -1.95 11.52 4.18
CA VAL A 273 -1.01 10.38 4.32
C VAL A 273 -1.54 9.24 5.19
N GLU A 274 -2.66 9.42 5.89
CA GLU A 274 -3.32 8.40 6.72
C GLU A 274 -2.37 7.65 7.67
N ALA A 275 -1.40 8.37 8.26
CA ALA A 275 -0.40 7.77 9.14
C ALA A 275 -1.02 7.19 10.43
N ASP A 276 -0.45 6.09 10.93
CA ASP A 276 -0.79 5.55 12.24
C ASP A 276 -0.08 6.34 13.33
N TRP A 277 -0.73 7.40 13.82
CA TRP A 277 -0.14 8.32 14.81
C TRP A 277 0.27 7.64 16.13
N ASN A 278 -0.30 6.48 16.48
CA ASN A 278 0.14 5.71 17.63
C ASN A 278 1.48 5.01 17.34
N ALA A 279 1.63 4.47 16.12
CA ALA A 279 2.89 3.90 15.68
C ALA A 279 4.00 4.97 15.58
N GLU A 280 3.68 6.15 15.04
CA GLU A 280 4.63 7.28 14.99
C GLU A 280 5.10 7.70 16.39
N ALA A 281 4.18 7.75 17.37
CA ALA A 281 4.53 8.04 18.75
C ALA A 281 5.46 6.99 19.36
N ALA A 282 5.21 5.71 19.08
CA ALA A 282 6.07 4.61 19.53
C ALA A 282 7.45 4.66 18.89
N GLU A 283 7.54 5.02 17.61
CA GLU A 283 8.80 5.23 16.90
C GLU A 283 9.61 6.40 17.48
N SER A 284 8.97 7.56 17.72
CA SER A 284 9.61 8.70 18.39
C SER A 284 10.11 8.30 19.79
N ALA A 285 9.29 7.58 20.56
CA ALA A 285 9.66 7.10 21.89
C ALA A 285 10.89 6.19 21.86
N GLN A 286 10.93 5.24 20.92
CA GLN A 286 12.06 4.33 20.76
C GLN A 286 13.33 5.09 20.35
N SER A 287 13.22 6.03 19.40
CA SER A 287 14.33 6.87 18.95
C SER A 287 14.98 7.65 20.11
N TYR A 288 14.17 8.22 21.01
CA TYR A 288 14.68 8.87 22.22
C TYR A 288 15.45 7.92 23.14
N LEU A 289 14.91 6.71 23.33
CA LEU A 289 15.52 5.69 24.21
C LEU A 289 16.81 5.09 23.62
N ASP A 290 16.92 5.03 22.29
CA ASP A 290 18.13 4.59 21.60
C ASP A 290 19.28 5.60 21.80
N TYR A 291 18.97 6.89 21.93
CA TYR A 291 19.97 7.93 22.14
C TYR A 291 20.29 8.18 23.61
N SER A 292 19.31 8.09 24.51
CA SER A 292 19.47 8.41 25.92
C SER A 292 18.45 7.73 26.82
N SER A 293 18.82 7.49 28.08
CA SER A 293 17.88 6.93 29.05
C SER A 293 16.90 7.99 29.55
N PHE A 294 15.61 7.70 29.47
CA PHE A 294 14.55 8.49 30.07
C PHE A 294 13.90 7.74 31.24
N SER A 295 13.21 8.46 32.13
CA SER A 295 12.20 7.84 33.01
C SER A 295 10.86 7.78 32.27
N ARG A 296 9.90 6.96 32.72
CA ARG A 296 8.54 6.93 32.15
C ARG A 296 7.94 8.33 32.02
N GLN A 297 8.00 9.12 33.10
CA GLN A 297 7.45 10.48 33.12
C GLN A 297 8.26 11.43 32.22
N GLY A 298 9.59 11.32 32.21
CA GLY A 298 10.42 12.17 31.34
C GLY A 298 10.14 11.92 29.86
N LEU A 299 9.93 10.66 29.47
CA LEU A 299 9.58 10.31 28.09
C LEU A 299 8.15 10.78 27.75
N TYR A 300 7.21 10.66 28.69
CA TYR A 300 5.86 11.23 28.55
C TYR A 300 5.93 12.73 28.23
N ASP A 301 6.67 13.48 29.07
CA ASP A 301 6.76 14.94 28.95
C ASP A 301 7.45 15.36 27.63
N GLN A 302 8.43 14.58 27.17
CA GLN A 302 9.11 14.80 25.89
C GLN A 302 8.15 14.63 24.71
N LEU A 303 7.39 13.54 24.65
CA LEU A 303 6.43 13.30 23.57
C LEU A 303 5.26 14.30 23.61
N ALA A 304 4.83 14.71 24.81
CA ALA A 304 3.84 15.76 24.97
C ALA A 304 4.35 17.11 24.43
N TYR A 305 5.63 17.43 24.64
CA TYR A 305 6.26 18.62 24.07
C TYR A 305 6.30 18.59 22.53
N GLU A 306 6.49 17.40 21.94
CA GLU A 306 6.45 17.21 20.49
C GLU A 306 5.03 17.23 19.90
N GLY A 307 4.00 17.30 20.74
CA GLY A 307 2.61 17.47 20.31
C GLY A 307 1.84 16.16 20.09
N PHE A 308 2.31 15.04 20.63
CA PHE A 308 1.50 13.82 20.71
C PHE A 308 0.35 13.95 21.71
N THR A 309 -0.77 13.29 21.46
CA THR A 309 -1.90 13.27 22.41
C THR A 309 -1.61 12.36 23.61
N PRO A 310 -2.25 12.58 24.77
CA PRO A 310 -2.06 11.69 25.93
C PRO A 310 -2.26 10.21 25.61
N GLU A 311 -3.23 9.88 24.76
CA GLU A 311 -3.52 8.49 24.35
C GLU A 311 -2.39 7.89 23.50
N GLN A 312 -1.84 8.66 22.57
CA GLN A 312 -0.70 8.26 21.74
C GLN A 312 0.56 8.05 22.58
N ILE A 313 0.78 8.93 23.56
CA ILE A 313 1.92 8.84 24.47
C ILE A 313 1.80 7.59 25.34
N GLU A 314 0.62 7.33 25.92
CA GLU A 314 0.40 6.14 26.73
C GLU A 314 0.55 4.85 25.90
N PHE A 315 0.10 4.85 24.65
CA PHE A 315 0.38 3.75 23.72
C PHE A 315 1.89 3.56 23.49
N ALA A 316 2.60 4.65 23.19
CA ALA A 316 4.04 4.63 22.92
C ALA A 316 4.84 4.14 24.14
N LEU A 317 4.51 4.61 25.34
CA LEU A 317 5.13 4.16 26.59
C LEU A 317 4.97 2.66 26.79
N GLY A 318 3.77 2.12 26.57
CA GLY A 318 3.53 0.68 26.64
C GLY A 318 4.32 -0.10 25.57
N ALA A 319 4.44 0.45 24.36
CA ALA A 319 5.19 -0.16 23.27
C ALA A 319 6.70 -0.28 23.54
N VAL A 320 7.28 0.69 24.27
CA VAL A 320 8.71 0.70 24.64
C VAL A 320 9.00 0.08 26.02
N GLY A 321 7.99 -0.47 26.69
CA GLY A 321 8.15 -1.30 27.89
C GLY A 321 7.97 -0.61 29.25
N TYR A 322 7.23 0.51 29.31
CA TYR A 322 6.82 1.17 30.56
C TYR A 322 5.45 0.78 31.07
#